data_AF-A0A2I0NZ11-F1
#
_entry.id   AF-A0A2I0NZ11-F1
#
_cell.length_a   1.000
_cell.length_b   1.000
_cell.length_c   1.000
_cell.angle_alpha   90.00
_cell.angle_beta   90.00
_cell.angle_gamma   90.00
#
_symmetry.space_group_name_H-M   'P 1'
#
loop_
_entity.id
_entity.type
_entity.pdbx_description
1 polymer ?
#
loop_
_entity_poly.entity_id
_entity_poly.type
_entity_poly.pdbx_seq_one_letter_code
_entity_poly.pdbx_strand_id
1 'polypeptide(L)'
;SFWPSGSDGYVDLSLANLGLGHRNNVVNPNYGYLSGTSMATPMVSGVAGLIKGAYPDLTATELKSRIMETVDPLPSLKGKIVSGGRVNLTAALNPNPQVDFIPVHTGWNHVSVPRHLESGYDTASIFADIHSAGHSVLKYVDDQTGWKTLNSSDPVIPLQGYWIFSENVTTVPVRFAIPVIGPVRQVSPGWSSTGGWAVRDVSANETLTSLGEGWSYLFGYDATAQRYDEVIIRGGSGNQSDIRPVRPYQGYWLYCNQNGTYQPPLT
;
A
#
# COMPACT_ATOMS: atom_id res chain seq x y z
N SER A 1 9.63 -12.02 8.78
CA SER A 1 10.88 -11.73 9.51
C SER A 1 11.46 -10.45 8.96
N PHE A 2 11.61 -9.44 9.80
CA PHE A 2 12.11 -8.14 9.41
C PHE A 2 13.64 -8.12 9.57
N TRP A 3 14.32 -7.90 8.44
CA TRP A 3 15.73 -7.54 8.28
C TRP A 3 16.76 -8.67 8.04
N PRO A 4 17.59 -8.58 6.97
CA PRO A 4 18.70 -9.48 6.72
C PRO A 4 19.94 -9.00 7.46
N SER A 5 20.74 -9.98 7.84
CA SER A 5 22.11 -9.82 8.30
C SER A 5 22.95 -9.14 7.21
N GLY A 6 23.41 -7.91 7.48
CA GLY A 6 24.31 -7.18 6.58
C GLY A 6 24.75 -5.86 7.22
N SER A 7 26.05 -5.68 7.29
CA SER A 7 26.84 -4.79 8.16
C SER A 7 26.93 -3.31 7.74
N ASP A 8 25.90 -2.71 7.15
CA ASP A 8 26.03 -1.36 6.57
C ASP A 8 24.95 -0.39 7.07
N GLY A 9 25.26 0.30 8.16
CA GLY A 9 24.42 1.42 8.65
C GLY A 9 24.75 1.79 10.08
N TYR A 10 25.87 2.49 10.29
CA TYR A 10 26.08 3.21 11.54
C TYR A 10 24.94 4.22 11.73
N VAL A 11 24.26 4.17 12.87
CA VAL A 11 23.34 5.23 13.27
C VAL A 11 23.93 5.90 14.49
N ASP A 12 24.11 7.20 14.35
CA ASP A 12 24.97 8.03 15.18
C ASP A 12 24.14 8.87 16.14
N LEU A 13 24.55 8.92 17.42
CA LEU A 13 24.10 9.94 18.36
C LEU A 13 25.22 10.20 19.40
N SER A 14 26.13 11.11 19.06
CA SER A 14 27.10 11.68 20.01
C SER A 14 26.51 12.94 20.66
N LEU A 15 26.24 12.89 21.95
CA LEU A 15 26.01 14.06 22.80
C LEU A 15 27.14 14.12 23.84
N ALA A 16 28.35 14.45 23.38
CA ALA A 16 29.45 14.76 24.28
C ALA A 16 29.13 16.07 25.01
N ASN A 17 28.71 15.97 26.28
CA ASN A 17 28.45 17.03 27.28
C ASN A 17 27.00 17.25 27.75
N LEU A 18 26.11 16.24 27.73
CA LEU A 18 24.88 16.32 28.54
C LEU A 18 25.10 15.79 29.96
N GLY A 19 25.36 16.70 30.89
CA GLY A 19 25.30 16.42 32.33
C GLY A 19 23.84 16.40 32.81
N LEU A 20 23.18 15.25 32.81
CA LEU A 20 21.88 15.08 33.47
C LEU A 20 22.11 14.65 34.92
N GLY A 21 22.01 15.59 35.86
CA GLY A 21 22.19 15.32 37.29
C GLY A 21 21.02 15.84 38.13
N HIS A 22 20.40 14.95 38.91
CA HIS A 22 19.79 15.31 40.18
C HIS A 22 20.85 15.16 41.28
N ARG A 23 20.80 16.02 42.31
CA ARG A 23 21.82 16.20 43.35
C ARG A 23 22.46 14.88 43.84
N ASN A 24 23.79 14.84 43.75
CA ASN A 24 24.74 13.98 44.49
C ASN A 24 25.16 12.61 43.93
N ASN A 25 24.97 12.32 42.63
CA ASN A 25 25.74 11.25 41.98
C ASN A 25 26.02 11.62 40.51
N VAL A 26 27.26 12.04 40.22
CA VAL A 26 27.73 12.14 38.84
C VAL A 26 27.97 10.73 38.34
N VAL A 27 26.94 10.13 37.74
CA VAL A 27 27.13 8.92 36.94
C VAL A 27 27.93 9.37 35.73
N ASN A 28 29.20 8.99 35.63
CA ASN A 28 29.98 9.23 34.43
C ASN A 28 29.49 8.21 33.38
N PRO A 29 28.68 8.61 32.39
CA PRO A 29 28.13 7.66 31.46
C PRO A 29 29.29 7.17 30.58
N ASN A 30 29.62 5.88 30.68
CA ASN A 30 30.54 5.26 29.74
C ASN A 30 29.79 5.08 28.42
N TYR A 31 30.17 5.87 27.40
CA TYR A 31 29.66 5.71 26.04
C TYR A 31 30.51 4.67 25.30
N GLY A 32 29.86 3.80 24.54
CA GLY A 32 30.52 2.77 23.75
C GLY A 32 29.75 2.48 22.47
N TYR A 33 30.48 2.08 21.43
CA TYR A 33 29.89 1.68 20.16
C TYR A 33 29.38 0.24 20.26
N LEU A 34 28.09 0.05 19.95
CA LEU A 34 27.46 -1.26 19.88
C LEU A 34 26.73 -1.40 18.54
N SER A 35 26.76 -2.60 17.97
CA SER A 35 26.08 -2.93 16.71
C SER A 35 25.09 -4.06 16.93
N GLY A 36 23.91 -3.97 16.33
CA GLY A 36 22.91 -5.04 16.35
C GLY A 36 21.48 -4.52 16.25
N THR A 37 20.54 -5.44 16.02
CA THR A 37 19.10 -5.12 15.98
C THR A 37 18.61 -4.52 17.30
N SER A 38 19.23 -4.88 18.43
CA SER A 38 18.96 -4.29 19.75
C SER A 38 19.21 -2.79 19.84
N MET A 39 20.10 -2.21 19.01
CA MET A 39 20.32 -0.76 18.93
C MET A 39 19.38 -0.10 17.92
N ALA A 40 18.98 -0.84 16.88
CA ALA A 40 17.98 -0.36 15.91
C ALA A 40 16.58 -0.24 16.53
N THR A 41 16.17 -1.21 17.36
CA THR A 41 14.85 -1.22 18.04
C THR A 41 14.55 0.08 18.80
N PRO A 42 15.36 0.55 19.76
CA PRO A 42 15.06 1.76 20.52
C PRO A 42 15.04 3.02 19.66
N MET A 43 15.76 3.07 18.54
CA MET A 43 15.66 4.22 17.62
C MET A 43 14.34 4.25 16.87
N VAL A 44 13.87 3.11 16.35
CA VAL A 44 12.56 3.03 15.70
C VAL A 44 11.45 3.31 16.72
N SER A 45 11.57 2.80 17.95
CA SER A 45 10.66 3.14 19.05
C SER A 45 10.68 4.63 19.39
N GLY A 46 11.86 5.27 19.40
CA GLY A 46 11.99 6.72 19.61
C GLY A 46 11.32 7.54 18.49
N VAL A 47 11.53 7.15 17.22
CA VAL A 47 10.84 7.75 16.07
C VAL A 47 9.32 7.61 16.20
N ALA A 48 8.84 6.40 16.52
CA ALA A 48 7.41 6.15 16.71
C ALA A 48 6.84 7.00 17.86
N GLY A 49 7.57 7.15 18.96
CA GLY A 49 7.20 8.02 20.09
C GLY A 49 7.12 9.49 19.69
N LEU A 50 8.09 10.00 18.92
CA LEU A 50 8.07 11.38 18.43
C LEU A 50 6.89 11.64 17.49
N ILE A 51 6.61 10.72 16.57
CA ILE A 51 5.46 10.84 15.66
C ILE A 51 4.15 10.78 16.46
N LYS A 52 4.01 9.86 17.41
CA LYS A 52 2.81 9.76 18.26
C LYS A 52 2.62 10.98 19.16
N GLY A 53 3.71 11.61 19.61
CA GLY A 53 3.67 12.88 20.33
C GLY A 53 3.20 14.05 19.45
N ALA A 54 3.65 14.10 18.20
CA ALA A 54 3.22 15.13 17.24
C ALA A 54 1.79 14.88 16.69
N TYR A 55 1.37 13.62 16.60
CA TYR A 55 0.07 13.20 16.09
C TYR A 55 -0.61 12.22 17.07
N PRO A 56 -1.20 12.72 18.16
CA PRO A 56 -1.76 11.88 19.23
C PRO A 56 -2.89 10.95 18.77
N ASP A 57 -3.61 11.32 17.70
CA ASP A 57 -4.78 10.56 17.23
C ASP A 57 -4.44 9.37 16.32
N LEU A 58 -3.18 9.24 15.86
CA LEU A 58 -2.78 8.12 15.01
C LEU A 58 -2.95 6.78 15.74
N THR A 59 -3.70 5.87 15.17
CA THR A 59 -3.72 4.47 15.56
C THR A 59 -2.34 3.83 15.36
N ALA A 60 -2.08 2.70 16.02
CA ALA A 60 -0.82 1.97 15.85
C ALA A 60 -0.56 1.57 14.38
N THR A 61 -1.62 1.23 13.65
CA THR A 61 -1.55 0.88 12.23
C THR A 61 -1.17 2.08 11.37
N GLU A 62 -1.80 3.24 11.59
CA GLU A 62 -1.46 4.48 10.86
C GLU A 62 -0.04 4.94 11.16
N LEU A 63 0.38 4.87 12.42
CA LEU A 63 1.74 5.19 12.84
C LEU A 63 2.77 4.31 12.12
N LYS A 64 2.52 3.01 12.08
CA LYS A 64 3.39 2.06 11.36
C LYS A 64 3.42 2.36 9.87
N SER A 65 2.26 2.50 9.23
CA SER A 65 2.17 2.77 7.79
C SER A 65 2.91 4.05 7.42
N ARG A 66 2.75 5.11 8.23
CA ARG A 66 3.48 6.37 8.08
C ARG A 66 4.99 6.17 8.11
N ILE A 67 5.51 5.42 9.08
CA ILE A 67 6.96 5.10 9.16
C ILE A 67 7.43 4.32 7.92
N MET A 68 6.64 3.35 7.47
CA MET A 68 7.01 2.47 6.36
C MET A 68 7.03 3.18 5.00
N GLU A 69 6.18 4.19 4.80
CA GLU A 69 6.09 4.91 3.52
C GLU A 69 7.04 6.09 3.41
N THR A 70 7.48 6.63 4.54
CA THR A 70 8.42 7.75 4.56
C THR A 70 9.85 7.31 4.78
N VAL A 71 10.17 6.02 4.57
CA VAL A 71 11.56 5.55 4.62
C VAL A 71 12.38 6.18 3.50
N ASP A 72 13.68 6.36 3.73
CA ASP A 72 14.63 6.62 2.64
C ASP A 72 14.94 5.29 1.95
N PRO A 73 14.52 5.06 0.68
CA PRO A 73 14.81 3.82 -0.02
C PRO A 73 16.31 3.67 -0.23
N LEU A 74 16.83 2.47 0.01
CA LEU A 74 18.24 2.14 -0.20
C LEU A 74 18.35 0.97 -1.17
N PRO A 75 18.97 1.14 -2.35
CA PRO A 75 19.09 0.06 -3.34
C PRO A 75 19.71 -1.23 -2.76
N SER A 76 20.66 -1.09 -1.84
CA SER A 76 21.31 -2.22 -1.15
C SER A 76 20.38 -3.04 -0.25
N LEU A 77 19.23 -2.49 0.11
CA LEU A 77 18.20 -3.09 0.96
C LEU A 77 16.95 -3.52 0.17
N LYS A 78 16.86 -3.23 -1.13
CA LYS A 78 15.74 -3.68 -1.97
C LYS A 78 15.68 -5.21 -1.98
N GLY A 79 14.49 -5.78 -1.71
CA GLY A 79 14.27 -7.24 -1.67
C GLY A 79 14.88 -7.96 -0.45
N LYS A 80 15.54 -7.21 0.43
CA LYS A 80 16.19 -7.70 1.65
C LYS A 80 15.30 -7.49 2.88
N ILE A 81 14.55 -6.38 2.88
CA ILE A 81 13.72 -5.88 3.99
C ILE A 81 12.35 -5.49 3.44
N VAL A 82 11.32 -5.46 4.28
CA VAL A 82 9.95 -5.14 3.83
C VAL A 82 9.81 -3.70 3.34
N SER A 83 10.45 -2.74 4.02
CA SER A 83 10.36 -1.31 3.68
C SER A 83 11.23 -0.90 2.48
N GLY A 84 12.23 -1.72 2.13
CA GLY A 84 13.25 -1.35 1.13
C GLY A 84 14.12 -0.13 1.50
N GLY A 85 14.01 0.42 2.71
CA GLY A 85 14.72 1.63 3.13
C GLY A 85 14.98 1.76 4.64
N ARG A 86 15.69 2.82 5.02
CA ARG A 86 15.95 3.21 6.42
C ARG A 86 14.90 4.21 6.91
N VAL A 87 14.64 4.24 8.22
CA VAL A 87 13.69 5.21 8.81
C VAL A 87 14.15 6.66 8.59
N ASN A 88 13.23 7.55 8.23
CA ASN A 88 13.47 8.99 8.11
C ASN A 88 12.41 9.75 8.92
N LEU A 89 12.82 10.28 10.08
CA LEU A 89 11.93 10.99 11.01
C LEU A 89 11.37 12.28 10.40
N THR A 90 12.18 13.03 9.65
CA THR A 90 11.75 14.31 9.07
C THR A 90 10.64 14.10 8.05
N ALA A 91 10.80 13.10 7.17
CA ALA A 91 9.78 12.69 6.22
C ALA A 91 8.56 12.09 6.94
N ALA A 92 8.75 11.33 8.02
CA ALA A 92 7.66 10.79 8.82
C ALA A 92 6.86 11.90 9.53
N LEU A 93 7.50 12.96 10.01
CA LEU A 93 6.82 14.11 10.62
C LEU A 93 6.13 14.97 9.57
N ASN A 94 6.71 15.16 8.39
CA ASN A 94 6.14 15.98 7.31
C ASN A 94 6.02 15.18 6.00
N PRO A 95 5.15 14.17 5.95
CA PRO A 95 4.93 13.42 4.74
C PRO A 95 4.29 14.34 3.70
N ASN A 96 4.82 14.29 2.48
CA ASN A 96 4.23 14.96 1.33
C ASN A 96 3.23 13.98 0.69
N PRO A 97 1.98 14.39 0.37
CA PRO A 97 1.05 13.53 -0.35
C PRO A 97 1.72 12.97 -1.60
N GLN A 98 1.91 11.65 -1.64
CA GLN A 98 2.51 11.03 -2.80
C GLN A 98 1.54 11.17 -3.98
N VAL A 99 2.05 11.76 -5.07
CA VAL A 99 1.33 11.86 -6.34
C VAL A 99 1.77 10.69 -7.22
N ASP A 100 0.81 10.05 -7.86
CA ASP A 100 1.07 8.99 -8.83
C ASP A 100 0.03 9.06 -9.97
N PHE A 101 0.14 8.17 -10.95
CA PHE A 101 -0.69 8.19 -12.15
C PHE A 101 -1.18 6.79 -12.49
N ILE A 102 -2.50 6.63 -12.61
CA ILE A 102 -3.10 5.40 -13.14
C ILE A 102 -2.93 5.42 -14.66
N PRO A 103 -2.23 4.46 -15.27
CA PRO A 103 -2.18 4.34 -16.72
C PRO A 103 -3.52 3.87 -17.26
N VAL A 104 -4.00 4.53 -18.32
CA VAL A 104 -5.24 4.20 -19.01
C VAL A 104 -4.92 4.03 -20.50
N HIS A 105 -5.24 2.88 -21.06
CA HIS A 105 -5.03 2.55 -22.47
C HIS A 105 -6.30 2.78 -23.28
N THR A 106 -6.18 2.82 -24.61
CA THR A 106 -7.34 2.85 -25.50
C THR A 106 -8.19 1.58 -25.33
N GLY A 107 -9.50 1.75 -25.30
CA GLY A 107 -10.46 0.68 -25.06
C GLY A 107 -10.85 0.57 -23.58
N TRP A 108 -11.22 -0.63 -23.15
CA TRP A 108 -11.58 -0.90 -21.77
C TRP A 108 -10.37 -1.01 -20.86
N ASN A 109 -10.51 -0.52 -19.64
CA ASN A 109 -9.51 -0.59 -18.59
C ASN A 109 -10.19 -1.03 -17.31
N HIS A 110 -9.61 -2.03 -16.64
CA HIS A 110 -9.99 -2.41 -15.29
C HIS A 110 -8.93 -1.85 -14.35
N VAL A 111 -9.28 -0.83 -13.57
CA VAL A 111 -8.35 -0.10 -12.70
C VAL A 111 -8.78 -0.17 -11.24
N SER A 112 -7.85 -0.03 -10.31
CA SER A 112 -8.15 0.03 -8.87
C SER A 112 -7.19 0.98 -8.18
N VAL A 113 -7.64 1.66 -7.14
CA VAL A 113 -6.76 2.52 -6.34
C VAL A 113 -6.26 1.74 -5.12
N PRO A 114 -4.94 1.73 -4.84
CA PRO A 114 -4.39 0.89 -3.78
C PRO A 114 -4.68 1.41 -2.37
N ARG A 115 -4.93 2.71 -2.19
CA ARG A 115 -5.03 3.37 -0.88
C ARG A 115 -6.02 4.55 -0.93
N HIS A 116 -6.35 5.09 0.24
CA HIS A 116 -7.21 6.27 0.34
C HIS A 116 -6.58 7.48 -0.37
N LEU A 117 -7.40 8.21 -1.11
CA LEU A 117 -6.99 9.44 -1.80
C LEU A 117 -7.24 10.66 -0.92
N GLU A 118 -6.43 11.69 -1.13
CA GLU A 118 -6.57 13.00 -0.49
C GLU A 118 -7.94 13.61 -0.82
N SER A 119 -8.50 14.39 0.11
CA SER A 119 -9.77 15.09 -0.13
C SER A 119 -9.67 15.97 -1.39
N GLY A 120 -10.66 15.84 -2.27
CA GLY A 120 -10.68 16.48 -3.59
C GLY A 120 -10.18 15.58 -4.72
N TYR A 121 -9.49 14.47 -4.39
CA TYR A 121 -9.13 13.39 -5.31
C TYR A 121 -9.86 12.08 -4.96
N ASP A 122 -10.73 12.08 -3.96
CA ASP A 122 -11.37 10.91 -3.35
C ASP A 122 -12.72 10.52 -3.98
N THR A 123 -13.06 11.10 -5.14
CA THR A 123 -14.32 10.84 -5.85
C THR A 123 -14.10 10.51 -7.32
N ALA A 124 -15.11 9.95 -7.98
CA ALA A 124 -15.02 9.55 -9.39
C ALA A 124 -14.78 10.73 -10.35
N SER A 125 -14.82 11.97 -9.86
CA SER A 125 -14.37 13.16 -10.59
C SER A 125 -12.92 13.06 -11.07
N ILE A 126 -12.05 12.24 -10.46
CA ILE A 126 -10.70 11.98 -10.97
C ILE A 126 -10.69 11.38 -12.39
N PHE A 127 -11.79 10.76 -12.81
CA PHE A 127 -11.95 10.18 -14.14
C PHE A 127 -12.59 11.14 -15.16
N ALA A 128 -12.92 12.37 -14.76
CA ALA A 128 -13.71 13.29 -15.58
C ALA A 128 -13.00 13.73 -16.88
N ASP A 129 -11.68 13.77 -16.88
CA ASP A 129 -10.87 14.18 -18.04
C ASP A 129 -10.68 13.05 -19.07
N ILE A 130 -11.22 11.85 -18.82
CA ILE A 130 -11.13 10.73 -19.74
C ILE A 130 -12.20 10.87 -20.83
N HIS A 131 -11.75 10.93 -22.09
CA HIS A 131 -12.64 10.83 -23.24
C HIS A 131 -13.16 9.40 -23.37
N SER A 132 -14.36 9.16 -22.82
CA SER A 132 -14.92 7.82 -22.65
C SER A 132 -15.83 7.35 -23.80
N ALA A 133 -15.90 8.08 -24.92
CA ALA A 133 -16.85 7.81 -26.01
C ALA A 133 -18.33 7.66 -25.53
N GLY A 134 -18.72 8.35 -24.45
CA GLY A 134 -20.06 8.26 -23.87
C GLY A 134 -20.27 7.07 -22.93
N HIS A 135 -19.26 6.23 -22.68
CA HIS A 135 -19.32 5.18 -21.68
C HIS A 135 -19.20 5.74 -20.25
N SER A 136 -20.02 5.19 -19.35
CA SER A 136 -19.95 5.49 -17.92
C SER A 136 -18.84 4.70 -17.23
N VAL A 137 -18.28 5.24 -16.15
CA VAL A 137 -17.41 4.48 -15.23
C VAL A 137 -18.28 3.52 -14.43
N LEU A 138 -17.90 2.24 -14.40
CA LEU A 138 -18.68 1.17 -13.76
C LEU A 138 -17.90 0.56 -12.59
N LYS A 139 -18.63 0.13 -11.57
CA LYS A 139 -18.12 -0.81 -10.56
C LYS A 139 -19.03 -2.00 -10.42
N TYR A 140 -18.43 -3.16 -10.18
CA TYR A 140 -19.16 -4.35 -9.76
C TYR A 140 -19.44 -4.27 -8.26
N VAL A 141 -20.68 -4.52 -7.87
CA VAL A 141 -21.13 -4.51 -6.46
C VAL A 141 -21.13 -5.94 -5.91
N ASP A 142 -22.05 -6.77 -6.39
CA ASP A 142 -22.21 -8.19 -6.02
C ASP A 142 -23.09 -8.90 -7.06
N ASP A 143 -23.29 -10.22 -6.90
CA ASP A 143 -24.07 -11.03 -7.83
C ASP A 143 -25.58 -10.68 -7.87
N GLN A 144 -26.08 -9.93 -6.87
CA GLN A 144 -27.50 -9.59 -6.73
C GLN A 144 -27.80 -8.22 -7.35
N THR A 145 -26.94 -7.26 -7.10
CA THR A 145 -27.00 -5.86 -7.55
C THR A 145 -26.35 -5.70 -8.93
N GLY A 146 -25.33 -6.50 -9.23
CA GLY A 146 -24.57 -6.45 -10.46
C GLY A 146 -23.72 -5.19 -10.58
N TRP A 147 -23.89 -4.49 -11.70
CA TRP A 147 -23.09 -3.33 -12.07
C TRP A 147 -23.74 -2.03 -11.65
N LYS A 148 -22.95 -1.11 -11.09
CA LYS A 148 -23.36 0.26 -10.76
C LYS A 148 -22.52 1.27 -11.55
N THR A 149 -23.20 2.23 -12.18
CA THR A 149 -22.59 3.42 -12.78
C THR A 149 -22.18 4.40 -11.69
N LEU A 150 -21.00 5.01 -11.83
CA LEU A 150 -20.54 6.07 -10.93
C LEU A 150 -20.93 7.45 -11.43
N ASN A 151 -21.40 8.27 -10.49
CA ASN A 151 -21.49 9.72 -10.64
C ASN A 151 -20.19 10.38 -10.17
N SER A 152 -19.93 11.62 -10.60
CA SER A 152 -18.70 12.34 -10.23
C SER A 152 -18.48 12.51 -8.72
N SER A 153 -19.55 12.53 -7.93
CA SER A 153 -19.50 12.62 -6.46
C SER A 153 -19.40 11.28 -5.75
N ASP A 154 -19.51 10.15 -6.46
CA ASP A 154 -19.38 8.84 -5.83
C ASP A 154 -17.91 8.64 -5.37
N PRO A 155 -17.69 8.10 -4.15
CA PRO A 155 -16.35 7.93 -3.62
C PRO A 155 -15.57 6.86 -4.38
N VAL A 156 -14.27 7.13 -4.55
CA VAL A 156 -13.29 6.14 -5.01
C VAL A 156 -12.81 5.36 -3.80
N ILE A 157 -13.27 4.11 -3.71
CA ILE A 157 -13.00 3.21 -2.59
C ILE A 157 -11.70 2.46 -2.89
N PRO A 158 -10.72 2.45 -1.97
CA PRO A 158 -9.52 1.65 -2.14
C PRO A 158 -9.83 0.16 -2.34
N LEU A 159 -8.98 -0.54 -3.09
CA LEU A 159 -9.13 -1.95 -3.45
C LEU A 159 -10.41 -2.27 -4.23
N GLN A 160 -11.21 -1.29 -4.65
CA GLN A 160 -12.33 -1.52 -5.56
C GLN A 160 -11.84 -1.42 -7.00
N GLY A 161 -12.19 -2.41 -7.82
CA GLY A 161 -11.94 -2.32 -9.25
C GLY A 161 -13.07 -1.58 -9.99
N TYR A 162 -12.67 -0.71 -10.91
CA TYR A 162 -13.49 0.16 -11.75
C TYR A 162 -13.23 -0.13 -13.22
N TRP A 163 -14.30 -0.15 -14.01
CA TRP A 163 -14.23 -0.28 -15.46
C TRP A 163 -14.42 1.07 -16.11
N ILE A 164 -13.46 1.41 -16.97
CA ILE A 164 -13.36 2.71 -17.62
C ILE A 164 -13.02 2.46 -19.09
N PHE A 165 -13.76 3.13 -19.98
CA PHE A 165 -13.40 3.16 -21.40
C PHE A 165 -12.65 4.46 -21.70
N SER A 166 -11.62 4.39 -22.55
CA SER A 166 -10.92 5.57 -23.05
C SER A 166 -10.69 5.47 -24.56
N GLU A 167 -10.89 6.57 -25.28
CA GLU A 167 -10.58 6.64 -26.71
C GLU A 167 -9.07 6.72 -26.98
N ASN A 168 -8.30 7.25 -26.02
CA ASN A 168 -6.87 7.49 -26.17
C ASN A 168 -6.09 6.93 -24.97
N VAL A 169 -4.80 6.68 -25.17
CA VAL A 169 -3.90 6.42 -24.06
C VAL A 169 -3.75 7.71 -23.24
N THR A 170 -3.99 7.63 -21.94
CA THR A 170 -3.93 8.77 -21.01
C THR A 170 -3.55 8.29 -19.62
N THR A 171 -3.47 9.22 -18.67
CA THR A 171 -3.18 8.94 -17.26
C THR A 171 -4.14 9.68 -16.36
N VAL A 172 -4.53 9.06 -15.25
CA VAL A 172 -5.34 9.71 -14.21
C VAL A 172 -4.46 10.05 -13.02
N PRO A 173 -4.32 11.33 -12.64
CA PRO A 173 -3.57 11.72 -11.46
C PRO A 173 -4.26 11.24 -10.18
N VAL A 174 -3.51 10.62 -9.29
CA VAL A 174 -3.95 10.25 -7.95
C VAL A 174 -3.05 10.89 -6.90
N ARG A 175 -3.64 11.34 -5.80
CA ARG A 175 -2.92 11.90 -4.65
C ARG A 175 -3.34 11.15 -3.41
N PHE A 176 -2.39 10.53 -2.72
CA PHE A 176 -2.70 9.69 -1.56
C PHE A 176 -2.90 10.51 -0.29
N ALA A 177 -3.89 10.10 0.50
CA ALA A 177 -4.19 10.71 1.79
C ALA A 177 -3.05 10.51 2.80
N ILE A 178 -2.94 11.48 3.71
CA ILE A 178 -2.06 11.43 4.87
C ILE A 178 -2.94 11.70 6.11
N PRO A 179 -2.83 10.90 7.19
CA PRO A 179 -1.90 9.78 7.36
C PRO A 179 -2.26 8.59 6.48
N VAL A 180 -1.25 7.76 6.22
CA VAL A 180 -1.44 6.54 5.43
C VAL A 180 -2.25 5.55 6.25
N ILE A 181 -3.51 5.38 5.86
CA ILE A 181 -4.39 4.36 6.40
C ILE A 181 -4.39 3.19 5.41
N GLY A 182 -3.96 2.02 5.87
CA GLY A 182 -4.03 0.80 5.08
C GLY A 182 -5.49 0.49 4.75
N PRO A 183 -5.84 0.20 3.47
CA PRO A 183 -7.22 -0.05 3.11
C PRO A 183 -7.73 -1.33 3.78
N VAL A 184 -9.01 -1.32 4.18
CA VAL A 184 -9.70 -2.49 4.71
C VAL A 184 -10.99 -2.67 3.93
N ARG A 185 -11.21 -3.86 3.38
CA ARG A 185 -12.41 -4.20 2.63
C ARG A 185 -12.94 -5.55 3.05
N GLN A 186 -14.25 -5.63 3.30
CA GLN A 186 -14.93 -6.91 3.49
C GLN A 186 -15.15 -7.57 2.13
N VAL A 187 -14.86 -8.86 2.05
CA VAL A 187 -15.04 -9.69 0.85
C VAL A 187 -15.97 -10.83 1.22
N SER A 188 -17.01 -11.02 0.42
CA SER A 188 -17.99 -12.09 0.56
C SER A 188 -17.68 -13.26 -0.38
N PRO A 189 -18.27 -14.45 -0.14
CA PRO A 189 -18.20 -15.55 -1.09
C PRO A 189 -18.73 -15.13 -2.47
N GLY A 190 -18.09 -15.62 -3.52
CA GLY A 190 -18.41 -15.30 -4.91
C GLY A 190 -17.37 -14.40 -5.57
N TRP A 191 -17.77 -13.81 -6.70
CA TRP A 191 -16.90 -12.92 -7.47
C TRP A 191 -16.94 -11.50 -6.92
N SER A 192 -15.78 -10.85 -6.90
CA SER A 192 -15.66 -9.44 -6.57
C SER A 192 -14.60 -8.78 -7.46
N SER A 193 -14.84 -7.51 -7.80
CA SER A 193 -13.86 -6.68 -8.50
C SER A 193 -12.96 -5.99 -7.47
N THR A 194 -11.66 -6.21 -7.53
CA THR A 194 -10.67 -5.75 -6.53
C THR A 194 -9.39 -5.20 -7.16
N GLY A 195 -8.41 -4.80 -6.34
CA GLY A 195 -7.04 -4.48 -6.78
C GLY A 195 -5.98 -4.76 -5.70
N GLY A 196 -4.72 -4.49 -6.02
CA GLY A 196 -3.61 -4.59 -5.07
C GLY A 196 -3.54 -3.40 -4.11
N TRP A 197 -3.03 -3.60 -2.90
CA TRP A 197 -2.82 -2.53 -1.90
C TRP A 197 -1.46 -1.81 -2.03
N ALA A 198 -0.55 -2.34 -2.84
CA ALA A 198 0.79 -1.80 -3.04
C ALA A 198 0.87 -0.92 -4.29
N VAL A 199 1.76 0.09 -4.24
CA VAL A 199 2.16 0.92 -5.40
C VAL A 199 3.33 0.29 -6.18
N ARG A 200 3.52 -1.02 -6.02
CA ARG A 200 4.55 -1.83 -6.68
C ARG A 200 4.00 -3.23 -6.90
N ASP A 201 4.66 -3.97 -7.77
CA ASP A 201 4.35 -5.39 -7.94
C ASP A 201 4.59 -6.16 -6.64
N VAL A 202 3.57 -6.92 -6.25
CA VAL A 202 3.57 -7.85 -5.11
C VAL A 202 2.94 -9.15 -5.59
N SER A 203 3.45 -10.31 -5.18
CA SER A 203 2.84 -11.59 -5.58
C SER A 203 1.40 -11.70 -5.10
N ALA A 204 0.56 -12.45 -5.80
CA ALA A 204 -0.84 -12.66 -5.41
C ALA A 204 -0.98 -13.28 -4.02
N ASN A 205 -0.11 -14.23 -3.67
CA ASN A 205 -0.11 -14.84 -2.34
C ASN A 205 0.19 -13.85 -1.20
N GLU A 206 1.15 -12.93 -1.39
CA GLU A 206 1.48 -11.88 -0.42
C GLU A 206 0.38 -10.82 -0.40
N THR A 207 -0.12 -10.43 -1.57
CA THR A 207 -1.20 -9.45 -1.71
C THR A 207 -2.44 -9.89 -0.95
N LEU A 208 -2.88 -11.13 -1.15
CA LEU A 208 -4.11 -11.68 -0.58
C LEU A 208 -3.87 -12.48 0.71
N THR A 209 -2.72 -12.31 1.37
CA THR A 209 -2.37 -13.07 2.60
C THR A 209 -3.45 -12.96 3.68
N SER A 210 -4.09 -11.79 3.85
CA SER A 210 -5.12 -11.59 4.88
C SER A 210 -6.38 -12.44 4.65
N LEU A 211 -6.63 -12.87 3.42
CA LEU A 211 -7.75 -13.74 3.08
C LEU A 211 -7.41 -15.23 3.28
N GLY A 212 -6.13 -15.59 3.50
CA GLY A 212 -5.71 -16.94 3.83
C GLY A 212 -6.18 -17.98 2.81
N GLU A 213 -6.93 -18.98 3.26
CA GLU A 213 -7.54 -20.03 2.42
C GLU A 213 -8.87 -19.61 1.78
N GLY A 214 -9.32 -18.39 2.05
CA GLY A 214 -10.61 -17.87 1.62
C GLY A 214 -10.69 -17.45 0.16
N TRP A 215 -9.56 -17.18 -0.50
CA TRP A 215 -9.51 -16.85 -1.93
C TRP A 215 -9.08 -18.06 -2.76
N SER A 216 -9.54 -18.17 -4.00
CA SER A 216 -9.19 -19.30 -4.88
C SER A 216 -8.66 -18.88 -6.23
N TYR A 217 -9.28 -17.86 -6.85
CA TYR A 217 -8.93 -17.39 -8.19
C TYR A 217 -8.74 -15.89 -8.20
N LEU A 218 -7.74 -15.44 -8.97
CA LEU A 218 -7.49 -14.04 -9.25
C LEU A 218 -7.12 -13.89 -10.73
N PHE A 219 -7.70 -12.93 -11.45
CA PHE A 219 -7.23 -12.61 -12.80
C PHE A 219 -7.48 -11.14 -13.14
N GLY A 220 -6.53 -10.54 -13.85
CA GLY A 220 -6.61 -9.15 -14.28
C GLY A 220 -7.16 -9.02 -15.69
N TYR A 221 -7.36 -7.78 -16.12
CA TYR A 221 -7.61 -7.44 -17.51
C TYR A 221 -6.39 -6.71 -18.09
N ASP A 222 -5.84 -7.20 -19.19
CA ASP A 222 -4.79 -6.54 -19.95
C ASP A 222 -5.44 -5.51 -20.88
N ALA A 223 -5.36 -4.24 -20.48
CA ALA A 223 -5.92 -3.13 -21.25
C ALA A 223 -5.11 -2.82 -22.53
N THR A 224 -3.87 -3.27 -22.67
CA THR A 224 -3.15 -3.11 -23.93
C THR A 224 -3.59 -4.16 -24.94
N ALA A 225 -3.77 -5.41 -24.49
CA ALA A 225 -4.22 -6.52 -25.33
C ALA A 225 -5.75 -6.66 -25.43
N GLN A 226 -6.51 -5.85 -24.67
CA GLN A 226 -7.97 -5.86 -24.58
C GLN A 226 -8.55 -7.26 -24.27
N ARG A 227 -7.92 -8.00 -23.36
CA ARG A 227 -8.33 -9.37 -22.97
C ARG A 227 -8.00 -9.67 -21.52
N TYR A 228 -8.66 -10.67 -20.96
CA TYR A 228 -8.33 -11.16 -19.62
C TYR A 228 -6.95 -11.84 -19.60
N ASP A 229 -6.23 -11.59 -18.51
CA ASP A 229 -5.00 -12.30 -18.17
C ASP A 229 -5.30 -13.76 -17.83
N GLU A 230 -4.29 -14.61 -17.96
CA GLU A 230 -4.36 -15.99 -17.50
C GLU A 230 -4.60 -16.05 -15.99
N VAL A 231 -5.46 -16.96 -15.54
CA VAL A 231 -5.89 -17.04 -14.13
C VAL A 231 -4.73 -17.39 -13.20
N ILE A 232 -4.69 -16.71 -12.06
CA ILE A 232 -3.85 -17.03 -10.91
C ILE A 232 -4.68 -17.87 -9.95
N ILE A 233 -4.15 -19.04 -9.59
CA ILE A 233 -4.80 -19.99 -8.68
C ILE A 233 -4.01 -20.01 -7.39
N ARG A 234 -4.70 -19.97 -6.25
CA ARG A 234 -4.06 -20.12 -4.93
C ARG A 234 -3.32 -21.47 -4.85
N GLY A 235 -2.04 -21.44 -4.49
CA GLY A 235 -1.17 -22.62 -4.49
C GLY A 235 -0.87 -23.20 -5.88
N GLY A 236 -1.21 -22.47 -6.95
CA GLY A 236 -0.96 -22.87 -8.32
C GLY A 236 0.53 -22.87 -8.69
N SER A 237 0.85 -23.50 -9.81
CA SER A 237 2.22 -23.57 -10.34
C SER A 237 2.25 -23.18 -11.82
N GLY A 238 3.46 -23.02 -12.36
CA GLY A 238 3.66 -22.59 -13.75
C GLY A 238 2.99 -21.25 -14.05
N ASN A 239 2.29 -21.17 -15.18
CA ASN A 239 1.61 -19.95 -15.61
C ASN A 239 0.44 -19.54 -14.70
N GLN A 240 -0.06 -20.42 -13.84
CA GLN A 240 -1.18 -20.13 -12.94
C GLN A 240 -0.72 -19.88 -11.50
N SER A 241 0.57 -19.70 -11.29
CA SER A 241 1.15 -19.61 -9.95
C SER A 241 0.77 -18.34 -9.20
N ASP A 242 0.55 -18.48 -7.88
CA ASP A 242 0.24 -17.37 -6.97
C ASP A 242 1.45 -16.50 -6.60
N ILE A 243 2.63 -16.82 -7.11
CA ILE A 243 3.79 -15.93 -7.09
C ILE A 243 3.72 -14.84 -8.18
N ARG A 244 2.77 -14.96 -9.13
CA ARG A 244 2.58 -13.96 -10.19
C ARG A 244 2.20 -12.60 -9.59
N PRO A 245 2.65 -11.50 -10.21
CA PRO A 245 2.47 -10.17 -9.64
C PRO A 245 1.03 -9.69 -9.78
N VAL A 246 0.54 -9.10 -8.70
CA VAL A 246 -0.57 -8.15 -8.69
C VAL A 246 0.05 -6.77 -8.89
N ARG A 247 -0.27 -6.14 -10.02
CA ARG A 247 0.29 -4.87 -10.45
C ARG A 247 -0.44 -3.71 -9.77
N PRO A 248 0.27 -2.61 -9.46
CA PRO A 248 -0.38 -1.42 -8.95
C PRO A 248 -1.34 -0.86 -10.01
N TYR A 249 -2.42 -0.23 -9.55
CA TYR A 249 -3.42 0.43 -10.38
C TYR A 249 -4.27 -0.47 -11.30
N GLN A 250 -3.90 -1.75 -11.47
CA GLN A 250 -4.67 -2.73 -12.22
C GLN A 250 -5.81 -3.29 -11.36
N GLY A 251 -6.99 -3.42 -11.96
CA GLY A 251 -8.14 -4.12 -11.40
C GLY A 251 -8.09 -5.62 -11.68
N TYR A 252 -8.63 -6.40 -10.75
CA TYR A 252 -8.65 -7.86 -10.78
C TYR A 252 -10.03 -8.39 -10.40
N TRP A 253 -10.41 -9.50 -11.01
CA TRP A 253 -11.50 -10.33 -10.51
C TRP A 253 -10.96 -11.31 -9.49
N LEU A 254 -11.53 -11.27 -8.29
CA LEU A 254 -11.20 -12.12 -7.16
C LEU A 254 -12.40 -13.01 -6.85
N TYR A 255 -12.17 -14.31 -6.78
CA TYR A 255 -13.15 -15.26 -6.25
C TYR A 255 -12.77 -15.71 -4.84
N CYS A 256 -13.72 -15.57 -3.93
CA CYS A 256 -13.61 -16.08 -2.57
C CYS A 256 -14.66 -17.16 -2.28
N ASN A 257 -14.30 -18.15 -1.46
CA ASN A 257 -15.17 -19.24 -1.03
C ASN A 257 -15.85 -18.97 0.33
N GLN A 258 -15.37 -17.98 1.07
CA GLN A 258 -15.87 -17.60 2.40
C GLN A 258 -15.74 -16.09 2.62
N ASN A 259 -16.41 -15.59 3.65
CA ASN A 259 -16.23 -14.20 4.08
C ASN A 259 -14.80 -13.97 4.58
N GLY A 260 -14.23 -12.81 4.29
CA GLY A 260 -12.90 -12.43 4.76
C GLY A 260 -12.69 -10.92 4.76
N THR A 261 -11.68 -10.48 5.50
CA THR A 261 -11.24 -9.08 5.49
C THR A 261 -9.97 -8.96 4.65
N TYR A 262 -10.09 -8.26 3.52
CA TYR A 262 -8.96 -7.94 2.65
C TYR A 262 -8.27 -6.66 3.13
N GLN A 263 -7.02 -6.78 3.56
CA GLN A 263 -6.20 -5.68 4.06
C GLN A 263 -4.71 -5.99 3.90
N PRO A 264 -3.82 -4.99 3.83
CA PRO A 264 -2.38 -5.20 3.83
C PRO A 264 -1.91 -5.99 5.07
N PRO A 265 -0.78 -6.71 4.99
CA PRO A 265 -0.24 -7.44 6.14
C PRO A 265 0.05 -6.52 7.33
N LEU A 266 -0.58 -6.84 8.48
CA LEU A 266 -0.26 -6.27 9.79
C LEU A 266 1.07 -6.85 10.27
N THR A 267 2.16 -6.41 9.68
CA THR A 267 3.51 -6.88 10.03
C THR A 267 4.22 -6.13 11.16
#